data_AF-A0A939ZM97-F1
#
_entry.id   AF-A0A939ZM97-F1
#
_cell.length_a   1.000
_cell.length_b   1.000
_cell.length_c   1.000
_cell.angle_alpha   90.00
_cell.angle_beta   90.00
_cell.angle_gamma   90.00
#
_symmetry.space_group_name_H-M   'P 1'
#
loop_
_entity.id
_entity.type
_entity.pdbx_description
1 polymer ?
#
loop_
_entity_poly.entity_id
_entity_poly.type
_entity_poly.pdbx_seq_one_letter_code
_entity_poly.pdbx_strand_id
1 'polypeptide(L)'
;MGDMAKFLGTTTPFLSAVENGRKNVPKEWLSIISDYYRLSDDERKELEEAIEESKLQTKINMKDSSEMQRKVALQFARSFDEIDDETAERIIALLQKKDGGGE
;
A
#
# COMPACT_ATOMS: atom_id res chain seq x y z
N MET A 1 -0.39 1.48 25.15
CA MET A 1 -1.18 1.75 23.93
C MET A 1 -1.53 3.23 23.78
N GLY A 2 -2.07 3.90 24.80
CA GLY A 2 -2.41 5.33 24.73
C GLY A 2 -1.22 6.24 24.44
N ASP A 3 -0.04 5.94 24.99
CA ASP A 3 1.16 6.74 24.75
C ASP A 3 1.69 6.60 23.32
N MET A 4 1.64 5.40 22.75
CA MET A 4 1.99 5.15 21.34
C MET A 4 1.01 5.84 20.39
N ALA A 5 -0.30 5.79 20.70
CA ALA A 5 -1.31 6.50 19.92
C ALA A 5 -1.06 8.01 19.93
N LYS A 6 -0.75 8.60 21.09
CA LYS A 6 -0.35 10.01 21.20
C LYS A 6 0.91 10.32 20.42
N PHE A 7 1.94 9.49 20.53
CA PHE A 7 3.20 9.64 19.82
C PHE A 7 3.01 9.64 18.30
N LEU A 8 2.19 8.73 17.78
CA LEU A 8 1.85 8.62 16.36
C LEU A 8 0.76 9.60 15.90
N GLY A 9 0.31 10.52 16.76
CA GLY A 9 -0.71 11.52 16.44
C GLY A 9 -2.07 10.91 16.08
N THR A 10 -2.42 9.76 16.64
CA THR A 10 -3.65 9.02 16.33
C THR A 10 -4.44 8.63 17.58
N THR A 11 -5.58 7.97 17.37
CA THR A 11 -6.43 7.45 18.46
C THR A 11 -6.10 5.99 18.76
N THR A 12 -6.29 5.56 20.01
CA THR A 12 -6.08 4.15 20.42
C THR A 12 -6.88 3.16 19.56
N PRO A 13 -8.17 3.41 19.19
CA PRO A 13 -8.91 2.51 18.31
C PRO A 13 -8.29 2.42 16.90
N PHE A 14 -7.79 3.53 16.36
CA PHE A 14 -7.14 3.52 15.05
C PHE A 14 -5.81 2.77 15.09
N LEU A 15 -4.98 3.01 16.11
CA LEU A 15 -3.74 2.25 16.32
C LEU A 15 -4.02 0.75 16.40
N SER A 16 -5.01 0.34 17.20
CA SER A 16 -5.43 -1.07 17.29
C SER A 16 -5.92 -1.62 15.94
N ALA A 17 -6.63 -0.83 15.14
CA ALA A 17 -7.07 -1.26 13.81
C ALA A 17 -5.89 -1.46 12.85
N VAL A 18 -4.84 -0.64 12.95
CA VAL A 18 -3.61 -0.82 12.17
C VAL A 18 -2.83 -2.05 12.64
N GLU A 19 -2.59 -2.20 13.95
CA GLU A 19 -1.85 -3.34 14.53
C GLU A 19 -2.51 -4.70 14.26
N ASN A 20 -3.84 -4.73 14.14
CA ASN A 20 -4.58 -5.96 13.84
C ASN A 20 -4.84 -6.15 12.34
N GLY A 21 -4.18 -5.40 11.47
CA GLY A 21 -4.34 -5.54 10.02
C GLY A 21 -5.80 -5.32 9.58
N ARG A 22 -6.47 -4.30 10.12
CA ARG A 22 -7.80 -3.83 9.67
C ARG A 22 -7.74 -2.48 8.95
N LYS A 23 -6.62 -1.77 9.07
CA LYS A 23 -6.32 -0.49 8.40
C LYS A 23 -4.87 -0.49 7.97
N ASN A 24 -4.58 0.14 6.84
CA ASN A 24 -3.20 0.33 6.40
C ASN A 24 -2.43 1.25 7.36
N VAL A 25 -1.14 0.99 7.47
CA VAL A 25 -0.19 1.88 8.15
C VAL A 25 -0.12 3.22 7.40
N PRO A 26 -0.29 4.37 8.09
CA PRO A 26 -0.05 5.68 7.49
C PRO A 26 1.41 5.84 7.06
N LYS A 27 1.64 6.39 5.87
CA LYS A 27 3.01 6.61 5.33
C LYS A 27 3.90 7.44 6.27
N GLU A 28 3.30 8.42 6.95
CA GLU A 28 3.97 9.30 7.91
C GLU A 28 4.60 8.53 9.08
N TRP A 29 4.09 7.33 9.40
CA TRP A 29 4.60 6.54 10.52
C TRP A 29 6.00 6.00 10.24
N LEU A 30 6.35 5.74 8.98
CA LEU A 30 7.71 5.35 8.61
C LEU A 30 8.72 6.39 9.09
N SER A 31 8.50 7.67 8.76
CA SER A 31 9.38 8.75 9.22
C SER A 31 9.31 8.96 10.73
N ILE A 32 8.11 9.00 11.32
CA ILE A 32 7.94 9.26 12.77
C ILE A 32 8.67 8.20 13.61
N ILE A 33 8.49 6.92 13.26
CA ILE A 33 9.11 5.79 13.96
C ILE A 33 10.62 5.77 13.70
N SER A 34 11.04 5.96 12.45
CA SER A 34 12.47 5.98 12.09
C SER A 34 13.23 7.06 12.85
N ASP A 35 12.68 8.28 12.92
CA ASP A 35 13.33 9.42 13.56
C ASP A 35 13.38 9.27 15.08
N TYR A 36 12.29 8.78 15.69
CA TYR A 36 12.19 8.64 17.14
C TYR A 36 13.11 7.54 17.69
N TYR A 37 13.14 6.39 17.03
CA TYR A 37 14.01 5.28 17.41
C TYR A 37 15.42 5.39 16.84
N ARG A 38 15.67 6.38 15.96
CA ARG A 38 16.93 6.58 15.25
C ARG A 38 17.36 5.30 14.52
N LEU A 39 16.41 4.74 13.78
CA LEU A 39 16.62 3.53 12.99
C LEU A 39 17.76 3.77 12.00
N SER A 40 18.59 2.75 11.83
CA SER A 40 19.55 2.68 10.74
C SER A 40 18.85 2.60 9.39
N ASP A 41 19.60 2.83 8.31
CA ASP A 41 19.06 2.74 6.94
C ASP A 41 18.51 1.34 6.65
N ASP A 42 19.15 0.29 7.17
CA ASP A 42 18.71 -1.10 7.01
C ASP A 42 17.39 -1.37 7.77
N GLU A 43 17.29 -0.94 9.04
CA GLU A 43 16.06 -1.08 9.84
C GLU A 43 14.90 -0.26 9.27
N ARG A 44 15.20 0.93 8.73
CA ARG A 44 14.20 1.75 8.05
C ARG A 44 13.68 1.06 6.80
N LYS A 45 14.55 0.42 6.03
CA LYS A 45 14.17 -0.34 4.84
C LYS A 45 13.31 -1.55 5.20
N GLU A 46 13.69 -2.30 6.23
CA GLU A 46 12.90 -3.41 6.75
C GLU A 46 11.49 -2.95 7.19
N LEU A 47 11.41 -1.80 7.88
CA LEU A 47 10.13 -1.22 8.26
C LEU A 47 9.29 -0.79 7.05
N GLU A 48 9.92 -0.20 6.03
CA GLU A 48 9.24 0.17 4.78
C GLU A 48 8.68 -1.05 4.05
N GLU A 49 9.48 -2.11 3.91
CA GLU A 49 9.05 -3.38 3.31
C GLU A 49 7.88 -4.00 4.08
N ALA A 50 7.96 -4.07 5.41
CA ALA A 50 6.88 -4.58 6.25
C ALA A 50 5.59 -3.73 6.15
N ILE A 51 5.72 -2.41 6.02
CA ILE A 51 4.58 -1.50 5.79
C ILE A 51 3.93 -1.78 4.44
N GLU A 52 4.71 -2.03 3.39
CA GLU A 52 4.20 -2.35 2.06
C GLU A 52 3.50 -3.72 2.04
N GLU A 53 4.12 -4.74 2.61
CA GLU A 53 3.57 -6.11 2.68
C GLU A 53 2.29 -6.20 3.51
N SER A 54 2.14 -5.37 4.53
CA SER A 54 0.96 -5.35 5.40
C SER A 54 -0.24 -4.59 4.82
N LYS A 55 -0.11 -3.99 3.62
CA LYS A 55 -1.22 -3.25 3.00
C LYS A 55 -2.36 -4.19 2.59
N LEU A 56 -3.53 -3.92 3.14
CA LEU A 56 -4.76 -4.65 2.79
C LEU A 56 -5.48 -4.05 1.58
N GLN A 57 -5.22 -2.78 1.30
CA GLN A 57 -5.90 -2.06 0.25
C GLN A 57 -4.98 -1.03 -0.39
N THR A 58 -5.08 -0.86 -1.70
CA THR A 58 -4.41 0.21 -2.42
C THR A 58 -5.45 1.16 -2.99
N LYS A 59 -5.24 2.47 -2.80
CA LYS A 59 -6.10 3.52 -3.37
C LYS A 59 -5.56 3.90 -4.75
N ILE A 60 -6.39 3.73 -5.78
CA ILE A 60 -6.09 4.24 -7.12
C ILE A 60 -6.69 5.64 -7.23
N ASN A 61 -5.85 6.66 -7.46
CA ASN A 61 -6.34 8.00 -7.73
C ASN A 61 -6.82 8.09 -9.18
N MET A 62 -8.10 8.41 -9.38
CA MET A 62 -8.72 8.44 -10.70
C MET A 62 -9.04 9.84 -11.19
N LYS A 63 -8.58 10.91 -10.50
CA LYS A 63 -8.96 12.30 -10.83
C LYS A 63 -8.75 12.64 -12.30
N ASP A 64 -7.58 12.31 -12.84
CA ASP A 64 -7.16 12.68 -14.19
C ASP A 64 -7.09 11.48 -15.15
N SER A 65 -7.74 10.36 -14.81
CA SER A 65 -7.73 9.16 -15.66
C SER A 65 -8.84 9.17 -16.72
N SER A 66 -8.51 8.62 -17.89
CA SER A 66 -9.42 8.48 -19.02
C SER A 66 -10.57 7.51 -18.71
N GLU A 67 -11.66 7.58 -19.49
CA GLU A 67 -12.80 6.67 -19.33
C GLU A 67 -12.36 5.20 -19.37
N MET A 68 -11.43 4.84 -20.26
CA MET A 68 -10.90 3.47 -20.35
C MET A 68 -10.07 3.09 -19.14
N GLN A 69 -9.20 3.97 -18.64
CA GLN A 69 -8.44 3.72 -17.41
C GLN A 69 -9.37 3.52 -16.21
N ARG A 70 -10.44 4.32 -16.12
CA ARG A 70 -11.46 4.18 -15.07
C ARG A 70 -12.20 2.85 -15.17
N LYS A 71 -12.59 2.46 -16.38
CA LYS A 71 -13.27 1.19 -16.64
C LYS A 71 -12.41 -0.01 -16.26
N VAL A 72 -11.12 0.00 -16.62
CA VAL A 72 -10.18 -1.07 -16.25
C VAL A 72 -10.03 -1.18 -14.73
N ALA A 73 -9.81 -0.07 -14.03
CA ALA A 73 -9.66 -0.08 -12.58
C ALA A 73 -10.93 -0.63 -11.86
N LEU A 74 -12.12 -0.24 -12.33
CA LEU A 74 -13.38 -0.75 -11.77
C LEU A 74 -13.61 -2.23 -12.08
N GLN A 75 -13.28 -2.69 -13.30
CA GLN A 75 -13.38 -4.10 -13.66
C GLN A 75 -12.40 -4.94 -12.82
N PHE A 76 -11.17 -4.46 -12.66
CA PHE A 76 -10.15 -5.12 -11.84
C PHE A 76 -10.61 -5.25 -10.39
N ALA A 77 -11.14 -4.18 -9.79
CA ALA A 77 -11.66 -4.22 -8.43
C ALA A 77 -12.82 -5.21 -8.23
N ARG A 78 -13.66 -5.44 -9.25
CA ARG A 78 -14.76 -6.41 -9.19
C ARG A 78 -14.31 -7.86 -9.32
N SER A 79 -13.32 -8.09 -10.17
CA SER A 79 -12.83 -9.44 -10.47
C SER A 79 -11.65 -9.85 -9.59
N PHE A 80 -11.15 -8.97 -8.71
CA PHE A 80 -9.90 -9.18 -7.96
C PHE A 80 -9.86 -10.52 -7.23
N ASP A 81 -10.94 -10.86 -6.51
CA ASP A 81 -11.04 -12.10 -5.72
C ASP A 81 -11.12 -13.37 -6.59
N GLU A 82 -11.35 -13.23 -7.90
CA GLU A 82 -11.46 -14.33 -8.87
C GLU A 82 -10.20 -14.49 -9.74
N ILE A 83 -9.20 -13.62 -9.59
CA ILE A 83 -7.95 -13.68 -10.36
C ILE A 83 -7.05 -14.76 -9.74
N ASP A 84 -6.76 -15.80 -10.52
CA ASP A 84 -5.74 -16.81 -10.19
C ASP A 84 -4.31 -16.34 -10.52
N ASP A 85 -3.33 -17.07 -10.00
CA ASP A 85 -1.91 -16.73 -10.16
C ASP A 85 -1.49 -16.66 -11.64
N GLU A 86 -1.99 -17.58 -12.49
CA GLU A 86 -1.69 -17.59 -13.93
C GLU A 86 -2.22 -16.31 -14.62
N THR A 87 -3.43 -15.89 -14.28
CA THR A 87 -4.03 -14.66 -14.80
C THR A 87 -3.32 -13.43 -14.26
N ALA A 88 -2.95 -13.41 -12.98
CA ALA A 88 -2.19 -12.33 -12.36
C ALA A 88 -0.85 -12.12 -13.05
N GLU A 89 -0.08 -13.20 -13.29
CA GLU A 89 1.20 -13.14 -14.01
C GLU A 89 1.04 -12.54 -15.41
N ARG A 90 -0.01 -12.94 -16.14
CA ARG A 90 -0.31 -12.38 -17.47
C ARG A 90 -0.66 -10.90 -17.41
N ILE A 91 -1.46 -10.47 -16.43
CA ILE A 91 -1.80 -9.06 -16.24
C ILE A 91 -0.53 -8.24 -15.94
N ILE A 92 0.34 -8.73 -15.06
CA ILE A 92 1.60 -8.07 -14.73
C ILE A 92 2.47 -7.93 -15.97
N ALA A 93 2.66 -9.01 -16.74
CA ALA A 93 3.44 -8.99 -17.97
C ALA A 93 2.87 -8.01 -19.01
N LEU A 94 1.54 -7.95 -19.15
CA LEU A 94 0.86 -7.01 -20.05
C LEU A 94 1.10 -5.55 -19.65
N LEU A 95 1.07 -5.25 -18.34
CA LEU A 95 1.28 -3.90 -17.83
C LEU A 95 2.76 -3.47 -17.96
N GLN A 96 3.71 -4.36 -17.67
CA GLN A 96 5.15 -4.08 -17.78
C GLN A 96 5.60 -3.89 -19.24
N LYS A 97 4.98 -4.58 -20.21
CA LYS A 97 5.33 -4.47 -21.63
C LYS A 97 5.15 -3.04 -22.18
N LYS A 98 4.30 -2.22 -21.57
CA LYS A 98 4.08 -0.83 -21.99
C LYS A 98 5.26 0.08 -21.64
N ASP A 99 6.03 -0.23 -20.60
CA ASP A 99 7.18 0.57 -20.15
C ASP A 99 8.45 0.29 -20.96
N GLY A 100 8.49 -0.79 -21.76
CA GLY A 100 9.62 -1.17 -22.61
C GLY A 100 9.50 -0.81 -24.10
N GLY A 101 8.49 -0.01 -24.49
CA GLY A 101 8.21 0.35 -25.89
C GLY A 101 8.68 1.75 -26.31
N GLY A 102 9.62 2.33 -25.57
CA GLY A 102 10.19 3.65 -25.84
C GLY A 102 11.67 3.59 -26.16
N GLU A 103 12.02 2.92 -27.26
CA GLU A 103 13.22 3.18 -28.08
C GLU A 103 12.83 3.11 -29.56
#